data_AF-A0A672R5M2-F1
#
_entry.id   AF-A0A672R5M2-F1
#
_cell.length_a   1.000
_cell.length_b   1.000
_cell.length_c   1.000
_cell.angle_alpha   90.00
_cell.angle_beta   90.00
_cell.angle_gamma   90.00
#
_symmetry.space_group_name_H-M   'P 1'
#
loop_
_entity.id
_entity.type
_entity.pdbx_description
1 polymer ?
#
loop_
_entity_poly.entity_id
_entity_poly.type
_entity_poly.pdbx_seq_one_letter_code
_entity_poly.pdbx_strand_id
1 'polypeptide(L)'
;MNSAYYKTEDGHINRYQTNLERQIEKGDQCLVCRNEELCKDVKMLLHNGNAQKIHHLHGLDSLAVMEKSLYAFPSETGQMGLEKLTKAFEVLELAALNLYVYPWRREYRLVKMFSGMFTHSIKPALTLQQAKELFGLLGYQASSPKEEEELALNSKLVPTDFLLSLACGFFTARMECQLLLSALGSVDRGVEWVLQLVKERQAGHSFQVALEYTKRKADAASVSDAILTGGMDTELDLYTEQTDASRVTSTSCSPPHSSYMQPKEADLSKPLQKETSRSNMGNNEDARQGGPLKSPGPKESFAEDQTEGDAQSQAAAKVMRVSDTLQ
;
A
#
# COMPACT_ATOMS: atom_id res chain seq x y z
N MET A 1 -4.09 -17.97 -32.81
CA MET A 1 -3.10 -17.36 -31.89
C MET A 1 -3.50 -17.44 -30.40
N ASN A 2 -4.55 -18.17 -30.01
CA ASN A 2 -5.03 -18.20 -28.61
C ASN A 2 -4.49 -19.38 -27.76
N SER A 3 -3.79 -20.36 -28.35
CA SER A 3 -3.42 -21.61 -27.64
C SER A 3 -2.22 -21.48 -26.68
N ALA A 4 -1.38 -20.46 -26.83
CA ALA A 4 -0.25 -20.23 -25.92
C ALA A 4 -0.64 -19.45 -24.65
N TYR A 5 -1.75 -18.69 -24.70
CA TYR A 5 -2.20 -17.86 -23.57
C TYR A 5 -2.87 -18.70 -22.48
N TYR A 6 -3.77 -19.62 -22.83
CA TYR A 6 -4.40 -20.54 -21.86
C TYR A 6 -3.38 -21.40 -21.09
N LYS A 7 -2.26 -21.78 -21.73
CA LYS A 7 -1.18 -22.55 -21.07
C LYS A 7 -0.43 -21.76 -20.00
N THR A 8 -0.40 -20.43 -20.09
CA THR A 8 0.32 -19.56 -19.14
C THR A 8 -0.60 -19.14 -17.99
N GLU A 9 -1.89 -18.97 -18.29
CA GLU A 9 -2.97 -18.65 -17.35
C GLU A 9 -3.25 -19.80 -16.39
N ASP A 10 -3.46 -21.02 -16.89
CA ASP A 10 -3.60 -22.19 -16.02
C ASP A 10 -2.26 -22.56 -15.36
N GLY A 11 -1.15 -22.20 -15.99
CA GLY A 11 0.19 -22.55 -15.54
C GLY A 11 0.54 -21.97 -14.17
N HIS A 12 0.21 -20.70 -13.88
CA HIS A 12 0.56 -20.11 -12.58
C HIS A 12 -0.42 -20.52 -11.47
N ILE A 13 -1.70 -20.70 -11.77
CA ILE A 13 -2.69 -21.21 -10.81
C ILE A 13 -2.32 -22.64 -10.40
N ASN A 14 -2.01 -23.51 -11.36
CA ASN A 14 -1.58 -24.88 -11.08
C ASN A 14 -0.31 -24.90 -10.23
N ARG A 15 0.66 -24.03 -10.50
CA ARG A 15 1.88 -23.94 -9.70
C ARG A 15 1.62 -23.44 -8.27
N TYR A 16 0.70 -22.49 -8.12
CA TYR A 16 0.24 -22.03 -6.81
C TYR A 16 -0.46 -23.14 -6.04
N GLN A 17 -1.33 -23.90 -6.70
CA GLN A 17 -2.01 -25.06 -6.13
C GLN A 17 -1.02 -26.14 -5.67
N THR A 18 -0.09 -26.56 -6.54
CA THR A 18 0.93 -27.55 -6.17
C THR A 18 1.80 -27.06 -5.00
N ASN A 19 2.06 -25.76 -4.90
CA ASN A 19 2.76 -25.20 -3.76
C ASN A 19 1.95 -25.32 -2.47
N LEU A 20 0.66 -24.99 -2.52
CA LEU A 20 -0.27 -25.09 -1.41
C LEU A 20 -0.42 -26.54 -0.92
N GLU A 21 -0.62 -27.49 -1.84
CA GLU A 21 -0.73 -28.92 -1.52
C GLU A 21 0.53 -29.41 -0.78
N ARG A 22 1.72 -29.03 -1.27
CA ARG A 22 2.99 -29.36 -0.61
C ARG A 22 3.11 -28.75 0.79
N GLN A 23 2.59 -27.55 1.02
CA GLN A 23 2.59 -26.92 2.35
C GLN A 23 1.66 -27.67 3.31
N ILE A 24 0.48 -28.07 2.83
CA ILE A 24 -0.49 -28.86 3.60
C ILE A 24 0.11 -30.21 3.98
N GLU A 25 0.76 -30.91 3.04
CA GLU A 25 1.44 -32.18 3.30
C GLU A 25 2.55 -32.07 4.35
N LYS A 26 3.26 -30.94 4.37
CA LYS A 26 4.32 -30.65 5.36
C LYS A 26 3.77 -30.27 6.73
N GLY A 27 2.47 -30.00 6.84
CA GLY A 27 1.84 -29.54 8.08
C GLY A 27 2.20 -28.09 8.45
N ASP A 28 2.50 -27.25 7.45
CA ASP A 28 2.80 -25.84 7.69
C ASP A 28 1.57 -25.14 8.31
N GLN A 29 1.81 -24.38 9.39
CA GLN A 29 0.74 -23.65 10.10
C GLN A 29 0.29 -22.38 9.35
N CYS A 30 1.07 -21.91 8.39
CA CYS A 30 0.79 -20.71 7.60
C CYS A 30 0.49 -21.11 6.16
N LEU A 31 -0.77 -21.00 5.75
CA LEU A 31 -1.21 -21.35 4.39
C LEU A 31 -0.82 -20.30 3.34
N VAL A 32 -0.51 -19.07 3.76
CA VAL A 32 -0.14 -17.97 2.87
C VAL A 32 1.13 -18.32 2.10
N CYS A 33 1.14 -18.09 0.80
CA CYS A 33 2.29 -18.39 -0.04
C CYS A 33 3.50 -17.52 0.33
N ARG A 34 4.54 -18.17 0.87
CA ARG A 34 5.85 -17.56 1.18
C ARG A 34 7.01 -18.20 0.41
N ASN A 35 6.69 -19.08 -0.53
CA ASN A 35 7.68 -19.76 -1.33
C ASN A 35 8.44 -18.74 -2.21
N GLU A 36 9.75 -18.63 -2.00
CA GLU A 36 10.56 -17.60 -2.63
C GLU A 36 10.66 -17.79 -4.15
N GLU A 37 10.74 -19.04 -4.63
CA GLU A 37 10.80 -19.35 -6.06
C GLU A 37 9.50 -18.93 -6.76
N LEU A 38 8.34 -19.28 -6.19
CA LEU A 38 7.04 -18.90 -6.74
C LEU A 38 6.82 -17.39 -6.69
N CYS A 39 7.25 -16.73 -5.61
CA CYS A 39 7.20 -15.27 -5.52
C CYS A 39 8.04 -14.60 -6.60
N LYS A 40 9.27 -15.09 -6.84
CA LYS A 40 10.15 -14.58 -7.91
C LYS A 40 9.52 -14.77 -9.29
N ASP A 41 8.98 -15.95 -9.54
CA ASP A 41 8.39 -16.29 -10.84
C ASP A 41 7.15 -15.45 -11.15
N VAL A 42 6.25 -15.25 -10.17
CA VAL A 42 5.08 -14.38 -10.36
C VAL A 42 5.50 -12.92 -10.52
N LYS A 43 6.50 -12.44 -9.78
CA LYS A 43 7.06 -11.09 -10.01
C LYS A 43 7.64 -10.92 -11.40
N MET A 44 8.37 -11.91 -11.91
CA MET A 44 8.90 -11.90 -13.28
C MET A 44 7.79 -11.90 -14.34
N LEU A 45 6.73 -12.66 -14.10
CA LEU A 45 5.54 -12.69 -14.94
C LEU A 45 4.82 -11.33 -14.94
N LEU A 46 4.64 -10.70 -13.78
CA LEU A 46 4.05 -9.36 -13.64
C LEU A 46 4.94 -8.26 -14.26
N HIS A 47 6.25 -8.40 -14.13
CA HIS A 47 7.22 -7.46 -14.68
C HIS A 47 7.16 -7.40 -16.20
N ASN A 48 7.15 -8.57 -16.85
CA ASN A 48 7.21 -8.70 -18.31
C ASN A 48 5.82 -8.68 -18.98
N GLY A 49 4.79 -9.12 -18.25
CA GLY A 49 3.44 -9.33 -18.78
C GLY A 49 2.56 -8.08 -18.78
N ASN A 50 1.42 -8.20 -19.47
CA ASN A 50 0.34 -7.23 -19.40
C ASN A 50 -0.43 -7.43 -18.08
N ALA A 51 -0.42 -6.41 -17.23
CA ALA A 51 -0.99 -6.46 -15.89
C ALA A 51 -2.50 -6.76 -15.90
N GLN A 52 -3.26 -6.16 -16.82
CA GLN A 52 -4.71 -6.37 -16.90
C GLN A 52 -5.03 -7.86 -17.07
N LYS A 53 -4.38 -8.54 -18.02
CA LYS A 53 -4.68 -9.96 -18.28
C LYS A 53 -4.46 -10.84 -17.05
N ILE A 54 -3.41 -10.54 -16.30
CA ILE A 54 -3.02 -11.31 -15.11
C ILE A 54 -4.00 -11.07 -13.96
N HIS A 55 -4.37 -9.82 -13.71
CA HIS A 55 -5.29 -9.50 -12.61
C HIS A 55 -6.75 -9.90 -12.92
N HIS A 56 -7.24 -9.66 -14.14
CA HIS A 56 -8.62 -10.01 -14.52
C HIS A 56 -8.89 -11.52 -14.55
N LEU A 57 -7.85 -12.35 -14.66
CA LEU A 57 -8.01 -13.81 -14.74
C LEU A 57 -8.71 -14.40 -13.50
N HIS A 58 -8.54 -13.76 -12.36
CA HIS A 58 -9.06 -14.26 -11.08
C HIS A 58 -10.45 -13.72 -10.73
N GLY A 59 -11.12 -13.03 -11.67
CA GLY A 59 -12.38 -12.33 -11.40
C GLY A 59 -12.23 -11.15 -10.41
N LEU A 60 -10.99 -10.75 -10.13
CA LEU A 60 -10.62 -9.67 -9.21
C LEU A 60 -9.81 -8.62 -9.96
N ASP A 61 -10.36 -7.44 -10.19
CA ASP A 61 -9.57 -6.30 -10.66
C ASP A 61 -8.81 -5.66 -9.49
N SER A 62 -7.70 -6.31 -9.09
CA SER A 62 -6.92 -5.84 -7.94
C SER A 62 -6.22 -4.51 -8.22
N LEU A 63 -5.96 -4.14 -9.48
CA LEU A 63 -5.38 -2.84 -9.81
C LEU A 63 -6.39 -1.71 -9.60
N ALA A 64 -7.66 -1.92 -9.95
CA ALA A 64 -8.72 -0.97 -9.62
C ALA A 64 -8.94 -0.86 -8.11
N VAL A 65 -8.82 -1.96 -7.36
CA VAL A 65 -8.88 -1.94 -5.89
C VAL A 65 -7.73 -1.11 -5.33
N MET A 66 -6.49 -1.32 -5.81
CA MET A 66 -5.32 -0.55 -5.37
C MET A 66 -5.50 0.95 -5.63
N GLU A 67 -5.94 1.33 -6.84
CA GLU A 67 -6.18 2.74 -7.18
C GLU A 67 -7.22 3.38 -6.24
N LYS A 68 -8.40 2.75 -6.10
CA LYS A 68 -9.47 3.24 -5.23
C LYS A 68 -8.99 3.39 -3.78
N SER A 69 -8.20 2.44 -3.29
CA SER A 69 -7.65 2.47 -1.94
C SER A 69 -6.64 3.59 -1.73
N LEU A 70 -5.72 3.77 -2.68
CA LEU A 70 -4.73 4.85 -2.63
C LEU A 70 -5.40 6.23 -2.70
N TYR A 71 -6.51 6.36 -3.44
CA TYR A 71 -7.34 7.56 -3.44
C TYR A 71 -8.08 7.79 -2.12
N ALA A 72 -8.67 6.74 -1.53
CA ALA A 72 -9.46 6.86 -0.31
C ALA A 72 -8.60 7.10 0.94
N PHE A 73 -7.36 6.62 0.93
CA PHE A 73 -6.40 6.78 2.02
C PHE A 73 -5.12 7.43 1.48
N PRO A 74 -5.14 8.76 1.25
CA PRO A 74 -3.91 9.48 0.91
C PRO A 74 -2.97 9.39 2.11
N SER A 75 -2.02 8.47 2.03
CA SER A 75 -0.92 8.33 2.98
C SER A 75 0.09 9.47 2.79
N GLU A 76 0.85 9.82 3.82
CA GLU A 76 1.96 10.79 3.70
C GLU A 76 2.98 10.32 2.66
N THR A 77 3.16 9.00 2.53
CA THR A 77 4.03 8.37 1.53
C THR A 77 3.28 7.33 0.72
N GLY A 78 3.56 7.26 -0.59
CA GLY A 78 3.02 6.22 -1.46
C GLY A 78 3.47 4.81 -1.05
N GLN A 79 4.67 4.72 -0.45
CA GLN A 79 5.21 3.49 0.12
C GLN A 79 4.30 2.89 1.19
N MET A 80 3.92 3.68 2.21
CA MET A 80 3.09 3.19 3.31
C MET A 80 1.71 2.74 2.82
N GLY A 81 1.14 3.40 1.80
CA GLY A 81 -0.10 2.96 1.16
C GLY A 81 0.00 1.56 0.55
N LEU A 82 1.07 1.31 -0.22
CA LEU A 82 1.33 0.00 -0.83
C LEU A 82 1.67 -1.08 0.20
N GLU A 83 2.38 -0.76 1.28
CA GLU A 83 2.67 -1.69 2.38
C GLU A 83 1.39 -2.13 3.10
N LYS A 84 0.49 -1.19 3.39
CA LYS A 84 -0.82 -1.49 3.98
C LYS A 84 -1.65 -2.36 3.05
N LEU A 85 -1.68 -2.06 1.74
CA LEU A 85 -2.35 -2.89 0.74
C LEU A 85 -1.76 -4.30 0.64
N THR A 86 -0.44 -4.42 0.68
CA THR A 86 0.26 -5.71 0.70
C THR A 86 -0.23 -6.58 1.87
N LYS A 87 -0.38 -5.98 3.06
CA LYS A 87 -0.89 -6.67 4.25
C LYS A 87 -2.37 -7.02 4.15
N ALA A 88 -3.18 -6.13 3.57
CA ALA A 88 -4.60 -6.41 3.35
C ALA A 88 -4.80 -7.60 2.40
N PHE A 89 -4.07 -7.65 1.28
CA PHE A 89 -4.12 -8.78 0.35
C PHE A 89 -3.58 -10.07 0.97
N GLU A 90 -2.57 -10.01 1.84
CA GLU A 90 -2.10 -11.19 2.61
C GLU A 90 -3.22 -11.78 3.49
N VAL A 91 -4.02 -10.93 4.14
CA VAL A 91 -5.16 -11.38 4.97
C VAL A 91 -6.30 -11.93 4.12
N LEU A 92 -6.58 -11.34 2.95
CA LEU A 92 -7.59 -11.83 2.03
C LEU A 92 -7.20 -13.17 1.40
N GLU A 93 -5.92 -13.34 1.04
CA GLU A 93 -5.34 -14.61 0.61
C GLU A 93 -5.57 -15.68 1.68
N LEU A 94 -5.23 -15.38 2.94
CA LEU A 94 -5.45 -16.29 4.06
C LEU A 94 -6.93 -16.63 4.28
N ALA A 95 -7.83 -15.64 4.16
CA ALA A 95 -9.26 -15.87 4.30
C ALA A 95 -9.78 -16.84 3.22
N ALA A 96 -9.37 -16.66 1.97
CA ALA A 96 -9.72 -17.55 0.87
C ALA A 96 -9.18 -18.98 1.10
N LEU A 97 -7.93 -19.10 1.56
CA LEU A 97 -7.30 -20.38 1.85
C LEU A 97 -7.94 -21.11 3.03
N ASN A 98 -8.32 -20.39 4.08
CA ASN A 98 -9.02 -20.97 5.23
C ASN A 98 -10.36 -21.57 4.81
N LEU A 99 -11.10 -20.91 3.91
CA LEU A 99 -12.33 -21.46 3.34
C LEU A 99 -12.08 -22.65 2.42
N TYR A 100 -10.98 -22.64 1.66
CA TYR A 100 -10.59 -23.74 0.77
C TYR A 100 -10.17 -25.00 1.55
N VAL A 101 -9.26 -24.86 2.52
CA VAL A 101 -8.69 -25.99 3.29
C VAL A 101 -9.61 -26.45 4.41
N TYR A 102 -10.31 -25.52 5.08
CA TYR A 102 -11.07 -25.82 6.28
C TYR A 102 -12.53 -25.31 6.24
N PRO A 103 -13.34 -25.68 5.23
CA PRO A 103 -14.72 -25.19 5.09
C PRO A 103 -15.67 -25.59 6.25
N TRP A 104 -15.31 -26.60 7.04
CA TRP A 104 -16.10 -27.06 8.19
C TRP A 104 -15.91 -26.22 9.46
N ARG A 105 -14.80 -25.48 9.56
CA ARG A 105 -14.47 -24.67 10.74
C ARG A 105 -15.45 -23.50 10.89
N ARG A 106 -16.08 -23.39 12.06
CA ARG A 106 -17.13 -22.38 12.32
C ARG A 106 -16.54 -20.97 12.43
N GLU A 107 -15.31 -20.87 12.90
CA GLU A 107 -14.56 -19.62 13.05
C GLU A 107 -14.36 -18.88 11.72
N TYR A 108 -14.33 -19.59 10.59
CA TYR A 108 -14.17 -18.98 9.27
C TYR A 108 -15.50 -18.62 8.62
N ARG A 109 -16.64 -18.96 9.23
CA ARG A 109 -17.96 -18.59 8.71
C ARG A 109 -18.35 -17.16 9.04
N LEU A 110 -17.67 -16.52 10.00
CA LEU A 110 -17.97 -15.18 10.47
C LEU A 110 -16.69 -14.35 10.54
N VAL A 111 -16.66 -13.23 9.84
CA VAL A 111 -15.59 -12.24 9.90
C VAL A 111 -16.06 -11.06 10.74
N LYS A 112 -15.42 -10.88 11.90
CA LYS A 112 -15.66 -9.74 12.78
C LYS A 112 -14.79 -8.55 12.35
N MET A 113 -15.41 -7.45 11.96
CA MET A 113 -14.69 -6.25 11.50
C MET A 113 -13.99 -5.50 12.64
N PHE A 114 -14.40 -5.72 13.88
CA PHE A 114 -13.72 -5.22 15.08
C PHE A 114 -12.57 -6.12 15.54
N SER A 115 -12.27 -7.21 14.82
CA SER A 115 -11.12 -8.06 15.16
C SER A 115 -9.80 -7.31 14.97
N GLY A 116 -8.76 -7.73 15.71
CA GLY A 116 -7.43 -7.14 15.59
C GLY A 116 -6.87 -7.25 14.17
N MET A 117 -7.02 -8.42 13.53
CA MET A 117 -6.59 -8.63 12.15
C MET A 117 -7.27 -7.65 11.17
N PHE A 118 -8.58 -7.49 11.27
CA PHE A 118 -9.32 -6.57 10.41
C PHE A 118 -8.93 -5.11 10.69
N THR A 119 -8.85 -4.73 11.97
CA THR A 119 -8.56 -3.36 12.41
C THR A 119 -7.15 -2.91 12.03
N HIS A 120 -6.16 -3.82 12.07
CA HIS A 120 -4.76 -3.48 11.81
C HIS A 120 -4.31 -3.75 10.37
N SER A 121 -4.96 -4.66 9.64
CA SER A 121 -4.51 -5.05 8.30
C SER A 121 -5.48 -4.63 7.19
N ILE A 122 -6.79 -4.65 7.43
CA ILE A 122 -7.80 -4.37 6.40
C ILE A 122 -8.22 -2.90 6.45
N LYS A 123 -8.69 -2.44 7.62
CA LYS A 123 -9.21 -1.07 7.83
C LYS A 123 -8.24 0.04 7.43
N PRO A 124 -6.91 -0.09 7.59
CA PRO A 124 -5.97 0.96 7.18
C PRO A 124 -5.71 1.03 5.67
N ALA A 125 -6.11 0.01 4.91
CA ALA A 125 -5.80 -0.13 3.48
C ALA A 125 -7.04 -0.07 2.58
N LEU A 126 -8.19 -0.51 3.09
CA LEU A 126 -9.42 -0.71 2.34
C LEU A 126 -10.56 0.06 3.00
N THR A 127 -11.38 0.70 2.17
CA THR A 127 -12.63 1.28 2.65
C THR A 127 -13.58 0.16 3.08
N LEU A 128 -14.55 0.50 3.95
CA LEU A 128 -15.56 -0.47 4.38
C LEU A 128 -16.29 -1.10 3.18
N GLN A 129 -16.58 -0.30 2.16
CA GLN A 129 -17.23 -0.75 0.93
C GLN A 129 -16.35 -1.74 0.16
N GLN A 130 -15.06 -1.43 -0.05
CA GLN A 130 -14.12 -2.35 -0.70
C GLN A 130 -13.96 -3.65 0.09
N ALA A 131 -13.87 -3.57 1.42
CA ALA A 131 -13.79 -4.77 2.26
C ALA A 131 -15.04 -5.64 2.07
N LYS A 132 -16.25 -5.05 2.12
CA LYS A 132 -17.51 -5.76 1.86
C LYS A 132 -17.53 -6.41 0.47
N GLU A 133 -17.06 -5.72 -0.57
CA GLU A 133 -16.98 -6.25 -1.94
C GLU A 133 -16.02 -7.44 -2.04
N LEU A 134 -14.80 -7.32 -1.49
CA LEU A 134 -13.77 -8.36 -1.55
C LEU A 134 -14.12 -9.61 -0.74
N PHE A 135 -14.64 -9.44 0.48
CA PHE A 135 -15.19 -10.55 1.25
C PHE A 135 -16.48 -11.09 0.60
N GLY A 136 -17.23 -10.26 -0.12
CA GLY A 136 -18.36 -10.67 -0.96
C GLY A 136 -17.99 -11.69 -2.03
N LEU A 137 -16.82 -11.52 -2.68
CA LEU A 137 -16.30 -12.49 -3.65
C LEU A 137 -16.05 -13.87 -3.01
N LEU A 138 -15.70 -13.90 -1.73
CA LEU A 138 -15.51 -15.14 -0.95
C LEU A 138 -16.83 -15.73 -0.43
N GLY A 139 -17.96 -15.09 -0.72
CA GLY A 139 -19.29 -15.54 -0.30
C GLY A 139 -19.77 -14.97 1.03
N TYR A 140 -19.05 -14.01 1.61
CA TYR A 140 -19.52 -13.33 2.82
C TYR A 140 -20.53 -12.23 2.49
N GLN A 141 -21.52 -12.06 3.36
CA GLN A 141 -22.52 -11.01 3.29
C GLN A 141 -22.65 -10.33 4.65
N ALA A 142 -23.02 -9.05 4.68
CA ALA A 142 -23.35 -8.39 5.94
C ALA A 142 -24.50 -9.13 6.63
N SER A 143 -24.29 -9.50 7.91
CA SER A 143 -25.25 -10.28 8.69
C SER A 143 -26.62 -9.61 8.78
N SER A 144 -26.64 -8.28 8.88
CA SER A 144 -27.86 -7.48 8.72
C SER A 144 -27.55 -6.06 8.25
N PRO A 145 -28.53 -5.30 7.73
CA PRO A 145 -28.34 -3.89 7.37
C PRO A 145 -28.02 -2.99 8.56
N LYS A 146 -28.21 -3.49 9.80
CA LYS A 146 -27.96 -2.76 11.05
C LYS A 146 -26.67 -3.20 11.75
N GLU A 147 -26.21 -4.42 11.47
CA GLU A 147 -24.97 -4.99 12.00
C GLU A 147 -23.90 -4.95 10.90
N GLU A 148 -23.42 -3.74 10.60
CA GLU A 148 -22.36 -3.52 9.62
C GLU A 148 -20.99 -4.04 10.08
N GLU A 149 -20.89 -4.53 11.31
CA GLU A 149 -19.64 -4.90 11.98
C GLU A 149 -19.26 -6.37 11.79
N GLU A 150 -20.14 -7.18 11.20
CA GLU A 150 -19.90 -8.61 10.97
C GLU A 150 -20.29 -9.04 9.55
N LEU A 151 -19.46 -9.89 8.95
CA LEU A 151 -19.73 -10.53 7.67
C LEU A 151 -19.89 -12.04 7.87
N ALA A 152 -21.05 -12.59 7.52
CA ALA A 152 -21.34 -14.02 7.61
C ALA A 152 -21.30 -14.68 6.24
N LEU A 153 -20.77 -15.90 6.17
CA LEU A 153 -20.76 -16.69 4.95
C LEU A 153 -22.20 -17.07 4.58
N ASN A 154 -22.60 -16.80 3.34
CA ASN A 154 -23.89 -17.22 2.83
C ASN A 154 -23.97 -18.76 2.80
N SER A 155 -25.18 -19.32 2.92
CA SER A 155 -25.42 -20.76 2.82
C SER A 155 -25.10 -21.32 1.42
N LYS A 156 -25.05 -20.47 0.40
CA LYS A 156 -24.59 -20.86 -0.94
C LYS A 156 -23.06 -21.01 -0.95
N LEU A 157 -22.60 -22.25 -1.04
CA LEU A 157 -21.18 -22.58 -1.12
C LEU A 157 -20.56 -21.99 -2.40
N VAL A 158 -19.48 -21.24 -2.21
CA VAL A 158 -18.62 -20.79 -3.31
C VAL A 158 -17.84 -21.99 -3.84
N PRO A 159 -17.76 -22.20 -5.17
CA PRO A 159 -17.00 -23.31 -5.73
C PRO A 159 -15.54 -23.29 -5.27
N THR A 160 -15.00 -24.46 -4.92
CA THR A 160 -13.63 -24.61 -4.42
C THR A 160 -12.58 -24.08 -5.39
N ASP A 161 -12.76 -24.33 -6.70
CA ASP A 161 -11.86 -23.83 -7.76
C ASP A 161 -11.84 -22.31 -7.82
N PHE A 162 -12.99 -21.67 -7.55
CA PHE A 162 -13.09 -20.22 -7.52
C PHE A 162 -12.39 -19.62 -6.29
N LEU A 163 -12.50 -20.26 -5.12
CA LEU A 163 -11.75 -19.85 -3.92
C LEU A 163 -10.24 -19.94 -4.12
N LEU A 164 -9.77 -21.01 -4.77
CA LEU A 164 -8.36 -21.18 -5.10
C LEU A 164 -7.88 -20.11 -6.10
N SER A 165 -8.68 -19.83 -7.13
CA SER A 165 -8.38 -18.76 -8.09
C SER A 165 -8.34 -17.39 -7.41
N LEU A 166 -9.28 -17.08 -6.50
CA LEU A 166 -9.26 -15.84 -5.72
C LEU A 166 -8.05 -15.75 -4.80
N ALA A 167 -7.68 -16.84 -4.12
CA ALA A 167 -6.46 -16.89 -3.29
C ALA A 167 -5.22 -16.57 -4.14
N CYS A 168 -5.12 -17.17 -5.34
CA CYS A 168 -4.07 -16.87 -6.30
C CYS A 168 -4.12 -15.41 -6.78
N GLY A 169 -5.32 -14.85 -6.98
CA GLY A 169 -5.52 -13.44 -7.31
C GLY A 169 -5.03 -12.48 -6.23
N PHE A 170 -5.33 -12.76 -4.96
CA PHE A 170 -4.82 -11.97 -3.83
C PHE A 170 -3.31 -12.10 -3.66
N PHE A 171 -2.76 -13.30 -3.86
CA PHE A 171 -1.31 -13.53 -3.91
C PHE A 171 -0.65 -12.69 -5.01
N THR A 172 -1.22 -12.70 -6.21
CA THR A 172 -0.75 -11.91 -7.35
C THR A 172 -0.84 -10.41 -7.08
N ALA A 173 -1.94 -9.93 -6.48
CA ALA A 173 -2.08 -8.55 -6.04
C ALA A 173 -1.00 -8.14 -5.03
N ARG A 174 -0.68 -9.04 -4.09
CA ARG A 174 0.40 -8.83 -3.12
C ARG A 174 1.77 -8.74 -3.80
N MET A 175 2.04 -9.59 -4.79
CA MET A 175 3.29 -9.53 -5.57
C MET A 175 3.38 -8.27 -6.40
N GLU A 176 2.26 -7.79 -6.96
CA GLU A 176 2.18 -6.52 -7.68
C GLU A 176 2.47 -5.34 -6.75
N CYS A 177 1.88 -5.27 -5.55
CA CYS A 177 2.23 -4.22 -4.58
C CYS A 177 3.73 -4.22 -4.24
N GLN A 178 4.34 -5.40 -4.06
CA GLN A 178 5.78 -5.52 -3.80
C GLN A 178 6.63 -5.09 -5.00
N LEU A 179 6.17 -5.38 -6.22
CA LEU A 179 6.83 -4.94 -7.45
C LEU A 179 6.76 -3.41 -7.58
N LEU A 180 5.60 -2.80 -7.32
CA LEU A 180 5.44 -1.35 -7.29
C LEU A 180 6.32 -0.72 -6.20
N LEU A 181 6.37 -1.30 -5.00
CA LEU A 181 7.27 -0.86 -3.92
C LEU A 181 8.74 -0.85 -4.35
N SER A 182 9.19 -1.86 -5.08
CA SER A 182 10.56 -1.91 -5.61
C SER A 182 10.86 -0.76 -6.58
N ALA A 183 9.84 -0.18 -7.22
CA ALA A 183 9.97 0.96 -8.12
C ALA A 183 10.17 2.30 -7.39
N LEU A 184 9.68 2.42 -6.15
CA LEU A 184 9.92 3.61 -5.32
C LEU A 184 11.38 3.66 -4.86
N GLY A 185 12.02 2.50 -4.66
CA GLY A 185 13.41 2.41 -4.24
C GLY A 185 13.63 3.08 -2.88
N SER A 186 14.68 3.90 -2.76
CA SER A 186 14.97 4.69 -1.56
C SER A 186 14.40 6.10 -1.59
N VAL A 187 13.70 6.48 -2.68
CA VAL A 187 13.16 7.83 -2.83
C VAL A 187 11.74 7.82 -2.34
N ASP A 188 11.47 8.59 -1.30
CA ASP A 188 10.10 8.80 -0.84
C ASP A 188 9.32 9.54 -1.93
N ARG A 189 8.31 8.86 -2.49
CA ARG A 189 7.45 9.41 -3.53
C ARG A 189 6.05 9.54 -2.98
N GLY A 190 5.43 10.68 -3.28
CA GLY A 190 4.04 10.93 -2.91
C GLY A 190 3.08 9.93 -3.53
N VAL A 191 1.90 9.80 -2.92
CA VAL A 191 0.83 8.89 -3.37
C VAL A 191 0.45 9.13 -4.83
N GLU A 192 0.50 10.37 -5.33
CA GLU A 192 0.16 10.69 -6.73
C GLU A 192 1.08 10.00 -7.74
N TRP A 193 2.36 9.86 -7.41
CA TRP A 193 3.31 9.14 -8.28
C TRP A 193 2.95 7.66 -8.38
N VAL A 194 2.58 7.05 -7.26
CA VAL A 194 2.15 5.66 -7.20
C VAL A 194 0.82 5.47 -7.92
N LEU A 195 -0.14 6.37 -7.73
CA LEU A 195 -1.41 6.37 -8.45
C LEU A 195 -1.21 6.42 -9.96
N GLN A 196 -0.30 7.29 -10.44
CA GLN A 196 0.02 7.33 -11.86
C GLN A 196 0.61 6.00 -12.33
N LEU A 197 1.53 5.40 -11.58
CA LEU A 197 2.10 4.09 -11.94
C LEU A 197 1.03 3.00 -12.00
N VAL A 198 0.09 2.96 -11.05
CA VAL A 198 -1.04 2.02 -11.04
C VAL A 198 -1.93 2.23 -12.27
N LYS A 199 -2.21 3.48 -12.65
CA LYS A 199 -2.99 3.79 -13.86
C LYS A 199 -2.30 3.32 -15.15
N GLU A 200 -0.98 3.49 -15.24
CA GLU A 200 -0.23 2.97 -16.40
C GLU A 200 -0.25 1.44 -16.44
N ARG A 201 -0.20 0.77 -15.29
CA ARG A 201 -0.37 -0.69 -15.20
C ARG A 201 -1.78 -1.11 -15.58
N GLN A 202 -2.79 -0.37 -15.15
CA GLN A 202 -4.18 -0.58 -15.59
C GLN A 202 -4.36 -0.37 -17.09
N ALA A 203 -3.56 0.45 -17.77
CA ALA A 203 -3.59 0.55 -19.24
C ALA A 203 -3.04 -0.70 -19.96
N GLY A 204 -2.52 -1.67 -19.20
CA GLY A 204 -1.97 -2.92 -19.73
C GLY A 204 -0.49 -2.86 -20.08
N HIS A 205 0.22 -1.79 -19.69
CA HIS A 205 1.66 -1.66 -19.89
C HIS A 205 2.44 -2.67 -19.04
N SER A 206 3.57 -3.14 -19.58
CA SER A 206 4.55 -3.88 -18.79
C SER A 206 5.12 -2.96 -17.70
N PHE A 207 5.68 -3.56 -16.64
CA PHE A 207 6.15 -2.77 -15.50
C PHE A 207 7.20 -1.73 -15.90
N GLN A 208 8.15 -2.12 -16.76
CA GLN A 208 9.21 -1.24 -17.24
C GLN A 208 8.65 -0.04 -18.02
N VAL A 209 7.69 -0.29 -18.93
CA VAL A 209 7.08 0.76 -19.76
C VAL A 209 6.27 1.73 -18.88
N ALA A 210 5.48 1.19 -17.95
CA ALA A 210 4.71 1.97 -16.99
C ALA A 210 5.65 2.87 -16.16
N LEU A 211 6.75 2.31 -15.63
CA LEU A 211 7.72 3.03 -14.83
C LEU A 211 8.39 4.17 -15.60
N GLU A 212 8.82 3.93 -16.84
CA GLU A 212 9.43 4.96 -17.67
C GLU A 212 8.44 6.10 -17.98
N TYR A 213 7.19 5.76 -18.28
CA TYR A 213 6.16 6.77 -18.54
C TYR A 213 5.87 7.62 -17.30
N THR A 214 5.74 6.98 -16.14
CA THR A 214 5.53 7.70 -14.86
C THR A 214 6.71 8.61 -14.54
N LYS A 215 7.96 8.17 -14.76
CA LYS A 215 9.16 9.00 -14.57
C LYS A 215 9.15 10.22 -15.49
N ARG A 216 8.95 10.01 -16.80
CA ARG A 216 8.90 11.11 -17.77
C ARG A 216 7.81 12.14 -17.44
N LYS A 217 6.65 11.67 -16.96
CA LYS A 217 5.55 12.56 -16.55
C LYS A 217 5.88 13.37 -15.30
N ALA A 218 6.57 12.76 -14.33
CA ALA A 218 7.05 13.46 -13.14
C ALA A 218 8.11 14.52 -13.49
N ASP A 219 9.05 14.19 -14.38
CA ASP A 219 10.09 15.12 -14.85
C ASP A 219 9.45 16.31 -15.60
N ALA A 220 8.47 16.05 -16.47
CA ALA A 220 7.76 17.11 -17.18
C ALA A 220 6.98 18.05 -16.24
N ALA A 221 6.39 17.52 -15.17
CA ALA A 221 5.72 18.33 -14.15
C ALA A 221 6.71 19.23 -13.39
N SER A 222 7.91 18.72 -13.07
CA SER A 222 8.97 19.49 -12.42
C SER A 222 9.52 20.61 -13.32
N VAL A 223 9.71 20.35 -14.62
CA VAL A 223 10.15 21.39 -15.58
C VAL A 223 9.09 22.48 -15.74
N SER A 224 7.80 22.10 -15.77
CA SER A 224 6.70 23.06 -15.86
C SER A 224 6.63 23.96 -14.63
N ASP A 225 6.84 23.40 -13.44
CA ASP A 225 6.85 24.15 -12.18
C ASP A 225 8.05 25.12 -12.11
N ALA A 226 9.23 24.71 -12.59
CA ALA A 226 10.41 25.56 -12.69
C ALA A 226 10.24 26.75 -13.65
N ILE A 227 9.50 26.57 -14.75
CA ILE A 227 9.20 27.66 -15.70
C ILE A 227 8.20 28.67 -15.09
N LEU A 228 7.23 28.20 -14.29
CA LEU A 228 6.22 29.05 -13.66
C LEU A 228 6.70 29.77 -12.40
N THR A 229 7.65 29.18 -11.65
CA THR A 229 8.18 29.74 -10.39
C THR A 229 9.32 30.76 -10.57
N GLY A 230 9.67 31.12 -11.82
CA GLY A 230 10.53 32.25 -12.10
C GLY A 230 12.01 31.97 -11.84
N GLY A 231 12.66 31.35 -12.81
CA GLY A 231 14.11 31.56 -13.02
C GLY A 231 14.41 32.99 -13.48
N MET A 232 14.15 33.99 -12.62
CA MET A 232 14.67 35.35 -12.77
C MET A 232 16.08 35.41 -12.19
N ASP A 233 17.06 34.81 -12.86
CA ASP A 233 18.49 35.16 -12.70
C ASP A 233 19.38 34.48 -13.76
N THR A 234 18.91 34.40 -15.01
CA THR A 234 19.84 34.37 -16.14
C THR A 234 19.61 35.63 -16.94
N GLU A 235 20.36 36.66 -16.55
CA GLU A 235 20.69 37.80 -17.38
C GLU A 235 21.20 37.26 -18.72
N LEU A 236 20.27 37.11 -19.67
CA LEU A 236 20.57 36.89 -21.07
C LEU A 236 21.15 38.22 -21.57
N ASP A 237 22.45 38.38 -21.40
CA ASP A 237 23.22 39.51 -21.90
C ASP A 237 23.10 39.54 -23.44
N LEU A 238 22.19 40.37 -23.91
CA LEU A 238 21.88 40.62 -25.32
C LEU A 238 22.84 41.64 -25.97
N TYR A 239 23.89 42.07 -25.25
CA TYR A 239 24.90 43.02 -25.75
C TYR A 239 26.30 42.39 -25.77
N THR A 240 26.48 41.29 -26.50
CA THR A 240 27.83 40.98 -26.99
C THR A 240 28.12 41.84 -28.22
N GLU A 241 28.69 43.02 -27.98
CA GLU A 241 29.13 43.92 -29.05
C GLU A 241 30.25 43.26 -29.86
N GLN A 242 29.91 42.94 -31.12
CA GLN A 242 30.83 42.54 -32.17
C GLN A 242 31.85 43.65 -32.40
N THR A 243 33.06 43.50 -31.85
CA THR A 243 34.18 44.41 -32.11
C THR A 243 34.92 43.96 -33.36
N ASP A 244 34.45 44.43 -34.51
CA ASP A 244 35.25 44.47 -35.74
C ASP A 244 35.54 45.92 -36.16
N ALA A 245 36.84 46.16 -36.29
CA ALA A 245 37.57 47.32 -36.82
C ALA A 245 36.80 48.45 -37.54
N SER A 246 37.11 49.71 -37.20
CA SER A 246 37.89 50.63 -38.07
C SER A 246 37.96 52.07 -37.54
N ARG A 247 39.20 52.53 -37.42
CA ARG A 247 39.77 53.88 -37.35
C ARG A 247 39.02 54.95 -38.18
N VAL A 248 38.83 56.18 -37.65
CA VAL A 248 39.27 57.51 -38.18
C VAL A 248 38.49 58.71 -37.58
N THR A 249 39.22 59.49 -36.77
CA THR A 249 39.27 60.96 -36.53
C THR A 249 38.07 61.83 -36.14
N SER A 250 38.30 62.57 -35.03
CA SER A 250 37.97 63.99 -34.76
C SER A 250 36.48 64.35 -34.54
N THR A 251 36.07 65.10 -33.52
CA THR A 251 36.65 66.33 -32.96
C THR A 251 36.03 66.65 -31.59
N SER A 252 36.78 67.40 -30.78
CA SER A 252 36.53 67.91 -29.42
C SER A 252 35.19 68.61 -29.16
N CYS A 253 34.68 68.52 -27.91
CA CYS A 253 34.61 69.67 -26.98
C CYS A 253 34.03 69.27 -25.61
N SER A 254 34.61 69.80 -24.54
CA SER A 254 34.10 69.82 -23.16
C SER A 254 34.63 71.11 -22.50
N PRO A 255 34.25 71.42 -21.25
CA PRO A 255 32.95 71.87 -20.71
C PRO A 255 33.12 73.29 -20.09
N PRO A 256 32.31 73.82 -19.13
CA PRO A 256 32.48 73.40 -17.72
C PRO A 256 31.30 73.63 -16.71
N HIS A 257 31.50 73.05 -15.52
CA HIS A 257 31.07 73.46 -14.16
C HIS A 257 29.59 73.64 -13.79
N SER A 258 29.15 72.89 -12.77
CA SER A 258 28.55 73.49 -11.57
C SER A 258 28.60 72.54 -10.37
N SER A 259 29.25 73.00 -9.31
CA SER A 259 29.41 72.42 -7.99
C SER A 259 28.34 72.98 -7.04
N TYR A 260 27.62 72.15 -6.30
CA TYR A 260 26.97 72.59 -5.05
C TYR A 260 26.97 71.51 -3.97
N MET A 261 27.18 72.00 -2.75
CA MET A 261 27.62 71.33 -1.53
C MET A 261 26.52 70.58 -0.75
N GLN A 262 26.98 69.65 0.10
CA GLN A 262 26.26 69.09 1.27
C GLN A 262 25.95 70.14 2.35
N PRO A 263 25.06 69.79 3.30
CA PRO A 263 25.44 69.75 4.74
C PRO A 263 25.07 68.38 5.39
N LYS A 264 25.99 67.66 6.07
CA LYS A 264 26.36 67.67 7.53
C LYS A 264 25.24 67.29 8.51
N GLU A 265 25.32 66.08 9.10
CA GLU A 265 25.65 65.73 10.52
C GLU A 265 24.48 65.99 11.49
N ALA A 266 24.11 65.22 12.52
CA ALA A 266 24.67 64.15 13.36
C ALA A 266 23.45 63.29 13.85
N ASP A 267 23.52 62.09 14.43
CA ASP A 267 24.22 61.73 15.67
C ASP A 267 24.39 60.20 15.81
N LEU A 268 25.55 59.85 16.35
CA LEU A 268 25.90 58.54 16.88
C LEU A 268 25.24 58.33 18.25
N SER A 269 24.81 57.09 18.55
CA SER A 269 25.04 56.41 19.84
C SER A 269 24.58 54.94 19.79
N LYS A 270 25.54 54.01 19.71
CA LYS A 270 25.48 52.67 20.38
C LYS A 270 25.97 52.89 21.84
N PRO A 271 26.02 51.92 22.80
CA PRO A 271 25.83 50.46 22.70
C PRO A 271 25.12 49.78 23.90
N LEU A 272 25.04 48.43 23.83
CA LEU A 272 25.45 47.47 24.88
C LEU A 272 24.39 46.53 25.47
N GLN A 273 24.87 45.28 25.56
CA GLN A 273 24.33 44.02 26.04
C GLN A 273 23.78 44.05 27.49
N LYS A 274 22.83 43.15 27.81
CA LYS A 274 23.00 42.17 28.91
C LYS A 274 21.90 41.09 28.95
N GLU A 275 22.31 39.89 28.58
CA GLU A 275 22.23 38.65 29.35
C GLU A 275 21.43 38.55 30.68
N THR A 276 20.71 37.43 30.81
CA THR A 276 20.80 36.44 31.93
C THR A 276 19.69 36.40 33.00
N SER A 277 18.90 35.31 32.91
CA SER A 277 18.52 34.34 33.97
C SER A 277 17.33 34.52 34.92
N ARG A 278 16.62 33.38 35.03
CA ARG A 278 16.13 32.66 36.23
C ARG A 278 15.24 33.42 37.23
N SER A 279 14.11 32.82 37.62
CA SER A 279 14.07 31.89 38.76
C SER A 279 12.64 31.48 39.19
N ASN A 280 12.60 30.22 39.67
CA ASN A 280 11.85 29.64 40.79
C ASN A 280 10.32 29.72 40.90
N MET A 281 9.59 28.59 41.07
CA MET A 281 9.54 27.58 42.16
C MET A 281 8.65 27.97 43.35
N GLY A 282 7.81 27.01 43.78
CA GLY A 282 7.11 26.96 45.07
C GLY A 282 5.60 26.67 44.88
N ASN A 283 5.04 25.47 45.10
CA ASN A 283 5.04 24.49 46.21
C ASN A 283 3.76 24.54 47.07
N ASN A 284 3.47 23.36 47.63
CA ASN A 284 2.53 22.95 48.71
C ASN A 284 1.20 22.34 48.23
N GLU A 285 0.90 21.05 48.42
CA GLU A 285 0.92 20.12 49.59
C GLU A 285 -0.29 20.20 50.53
N ASP A 286 -0.64 19.01 51.06
CA ASP A 286 -1.59 18.60 52.11
C ASP A 286 -3.06 18.28 51.71
N ALA A 287 -3.76 17.25 52.25
CA ALA A 287 -3.44 16.10 53.10
C ALA A 287 -4.71 15.22 53.34
N ARG A 288 -4.53 13.89 53.34
CA ARG A 288 -5.04 12.84 54.27
C ARG A 288 -6.51 12.32 54.32
N GLN A 289 -6.53 11.02 54.72
CA GLN A 289 -7.56 10.13 55.35
C GLN A 289 -8.35 9.23 54.39
N GLY A 290 -8.54 7.91 54.57
CA GLY A 290 -8.15 6.93 55.58
C GLY A 290 -9.11 5.71 55.58
N GLY A 291 -8.58 4.48 55.41
CA GLY A 291 -9.09 3.23 56.03
C GLY A 291 -10.18 2.36 55.33
N PRO A 292 -10.26 1.04 55.65
CA PRO A 292 -10.57 -0.06 54.70
C PRO A 292 -11.77 -0.97 55.10
N LEU A 293 -12.21 -1.94 54.25
CA LEU A 293 -12.83 -3.24 54.68
C LEU A 293 -13.19 -4.23 53.51
N LYS A 294 -12.68 -5.47 53.65
CA LYS A 294 -13.23 -6.83 53.39
C LYS A 294 -13.85 -7.29 52.03
N SER A 295 -13.30 -8.41 51.54
CA SER A 295 -13.74 -9.43 50.55
C SER A 295 -14.91 -10.34 51.06
N PRO A 296 -15.36 -11.49 50.45
CA PRO A 296 -15.01 -12.20 49.18
C PRO A 296 -16.16 -12.90 48.35
N GLY A 297 -15.85 -13.37 47.12
CA GLY A 297 -16.36 -14.59 46.43
C GLY A 297 -17.70 -14.55 45.64
N PRO A 298 -18.02 -15.52 44.72
CA PRO A 298 -17.40 -16.83 44.50
C PRO A 298 -16.99 -17.18 43.05
N LYS A 299 -16.31 -18.33 42.92
CA LYS A 299 -15.80 -19.00 41.72
C LYS A 299 -16.90 -19.82 41.03
N GLU A 300 -16.96 -19.78 39.70
CA GLU A 300 -17.65 -20.80 38.90
C GLU A 300 -16.62 -21.60 38.08
N SER A 301 -16.68 -22.91 38.27
CA SER A 301 -15.96 -23.96 37.56
C SER A 301 -16.79 -24.43 36.37
N PHE A 302 -16.22 -24.49 35.18
CA PHE A 302 -16.75 -25.29 34.09
C PHE A 302 -15.67 -26.25 33.57
N ALA A 303 -16.04 -27.52 33.56
CA ALA A 303 -15.22 -28.65 33.14
C ALA A 303 -15.04 -28.65 31.61
N GLU A 304 -13.82 -28.91 31.17
CA GLU A 304 -13.50 -29.27 29.79
C GLU A 304 -13.83 -30.76 29.59
N ASP A 305 -14.77 -31.07 28.70
CA ASP A 305 -15.01 -32.42 28.21
C ASP A 305 -14.17 -32.65 26.95
N GLN A 306 -13.11 -33.45 27.10
CA GLN A 306 -12.20 -33.89 26.05
C GLN A 306 -12.67 -35.25 25.53
N THR A 307 -13.56 -35.31 24.55
CA THR A 307 -13.80 -36.55 23.78
C THR A 307 -14.40 -36.28 22.39
N GLU A 308 -13.68 -35.58 21.49
CA GLU A 308 -14.13 -35.50 20.08
C GLU A 308 -12.98 -35.34 19.05
N GLY A 309 -11.76 -35.79 19.40
CA GLY A 309 -10.56 -35.60 18.55
C GLY A 309 -10.35 -36.62 17.43
N ASP A 310 -10.86 -37.85 17.55
CA ASP A 310 -10.35 -38.96 16.72
C ASP A 310 -11.23 -39.34 15.52
N ALA A 311 -12.51 -38.93 15.51
CA ALA A 311 -13.42 -39.22 14.40
C ALA A 311 -13.28 -38.23 13.23
N GLN A 312 -12.74 -37.03 13.45
CA GLN A 312 -12.70 -35.96 12.46
C GLN A 312 -11.47 -36.02 11.54
N SER A 313 -10.39 -36.68 11.95
CA SER A 313 -9.19 -36.89 11.12
C SER A 313 -9.41 -37.87 9.95
N GLN A 314 -10.37 -38.78 10.05
CA GLN A 314 -10.65 -39.75 8.98
C GLN A 314 -11.51 -39.19 7.84
N ALA A 315 -12.25 -38.09 8.06
CA ALA A 315 -13.07 -37.47 7.03
C ALA A 315 -12.23 -36.64 6.03
N ALA A 316 -11.16 -35.99 6.50
CA ALA A 316 -10.26 -35.21 5.65
C ALA A 316 -9.48 -36.09 4.65
N ALA A 317 -9.07 -37.29 5.05
CA ALA A 317 -8.45 -38.27 4.15
C ALA A 317 -9.41 -38.83 3.09
N LYS A 318 -10.73 -38.68 3.28
CA LYS A 318 -11.73 -39.20 2.34
C LYS A 318 -12.04 -38.21 1.22
N VAL A 319 -11.99 -36.90 1.46
CA VAL A 319 -12.25 -35.90 0.41
C VAL A 319 -11.12 -35.85 -0.64
N MET A 320 -9.86 -36.05 -0.22
CA MET A 320 -8.72 -36.14 -1.16
C MET A 320 -8.67 -37.44 -1.99
N ARG A 321 -9.34 -38.54 -1.56
CA ARG A 321 -9.31 -39.82 -2.29
C ARG A 321 -10.42 -39.99 -3.33
N VAL A 322 -11.47 -39.16 -3.32
CA VAL A 322 -12.56 -39.30 -4.29
C VAL A 322 -12.14 -38.82 -5.69
N SER A 323 -11.10 -38.00 -5.79
CA SER A 323 -10.57 -37.51 -7.08
C SER A 323 -9.75 -38.53 -7.88
N ASP A 324 -9.32 -39.65 -7.26
CA ASP A 324 -8.54 -40.69 -7.93
C ASP A 324 -9.37 -41.91 -8.37
N THR A 325 -10.71 -41.87 -8.25
CA THR A 325 -11.55 -43.06 -8.54
C THR A 325 -12.72 -42.83 -9.50
N LEU A 326 -12.64 -41.85 -10.40
CA LEU A 326 -13.58 -41.76 -11.52
C LEU A 326 -12.83 -41.46 -12.83
N GLN A 327 -12.50 -42.56 -13.52
CA GLN A 327 -12.31 -42.78 -14.97
C GLN A 327 -11.58 -41.73 -15.82
#